data_AF-N9Q784-F1
#
_entry.id   AF-N9Q784-F1
#
_cell.length_a   1.000
_cell.length_b   1.000
_cell.length_c   1.000
_cell.angle_alpha   90.00
_cell.angle_beta   90.00
_cell.angle_gamma   90.00
#
_symmetry.space_group_name_H-M   'P 1'
#
loop_
_entity.id
_entity.type
_entity.pdbx_description
1 polymer ?
#
loop_
_entity_poly.entity_id
_entity_poly.type
_entity_poly.pdbx_seq_one_letter_code
_entity_poly.pdbx_strand_id
1 'polypeptide(L)'
;MAAKPITKQDVYNAIEQLLAETGRYTNAAIMDLIGGSSVTVQKYRKEYEREHRDGVQQKALSLKEAEHKRLSDAVAEIISGRITEISDSHSSEIERLSEELDTVLIDKENLIQQHAQQLVEIEQLSAENLELSAKLRFLEEGQERSRAEILEQYEKHKVQVNQQLELAKQQYDEAIKNYQDAQQELKADKAQLISDHHAEKQRLQSKIHELQTKLAEAISSEKVTAVRYEEAQKQLVRASRDIAELKDEIRQMRNPPSPAKRGKAKEELPPMDGKTGDLLDMLE
;
A
#
# COMPACT_ATOMS: atom_id res chain seq x y z
N MET A 1 109.01 -0.39 125.50
CA MET A 1 108.46 -1.49 124.68
C MET A 1 108.77 -1.17 123.22
N ALA A 2 109.25 -2.13 122.43
CA ALA A 2 109.46 -1.90 120.99
C ALA A 2 108.10 -1.84 120.29
N ALA A 3 107.82 -0.78 119.53
CA ALA A 3 106.57 -0.64 118.81
C ALA A 3 106.49 -1.70 117.70
N LYS A 4 105.39 -2.47 117.68
CA LYS A 4 105.12 -3.44 116.62
C LYS A 4 104.98 -2.66 115.29
N PRO A 5 105.65 -3.08 114.20
CA PRO A 5 105.53 -2.38 112.92
C PRO A 5 104.10 -2.51 112.39
N ILE A 6 103.48 -1.36 112.10
CA ILE A 6 102.10 -1.28 111.60
C ILE A 6 102.07 -1.55 110.10
N THR A 7 101.14 -2.40 109.68
CA THR A 7 100.92 -2.74 108.27
C THR A 7 99.88 -1.83 107.63
N LYS A 8 99.83 -1.86 106.29
CA LYS A 8 98.79 -1.18 105.50
C LYS A 8 97.38 -1.64 105.92
N GLN A 9 97.20 -2.95 106.14
CA GLN A 9 95.90 -3.53 106.48
C GLN A 9 95.42 -3.11 107.88
N ASP A 10 96.32 -2.97 108.85
CA ASP A 10 95.95 -2.49 110.19
C ASP A 10 95.33 -1.08 110.10
N VAL A 11 95.94 -0.19 109.31
CA VAL A 11 95.42 1.17 109.06
C VAL A 11 94.08 1.13 108.31
N TYR A 12 93.93 0.23 107.33
CA TYR A 12 92.69 0.10 106.55
C TYR A 12 91.53 -0.37 107.44
N ASN A 13 91.73 -1.44 108.20
CA ASN A 13 90.76 -1.96 109.15
C ASN A 13 90.36 -0.92 110.20
N ALA A 14 91.33 -0.15 110.73
CA ALA A 14 91.06 0.93 111.67
C ALA A 14 90.25 2.09 111.05
N ILE A 15 90.49 2.42 109.77
CA ILE A 15 89.69 3.41 109.03
C ILE A 15 88.26 2.91 108.81
N GLU A 16 88.08 1.66 108.41
CA GLU A 16 86.76 1.05 108.21
C GLU A 16 85.96 0.97 109.52
N GLN A 17 86.62 0.59 110.62
CA GLN A 17 86.02 0.60 111.96
C GLN A 17 85.60 2.03 112.37
N LEU A 18 86.48 3.02 112.25
CA LEU A 18 86.15 4.43 112.56
C LEU A 18 85.03 5.00 111.68
N LEU A 19 84.97 4.59 110.40
CA LEU A 19 83.88 4.95 109.50
C LEU A 19 82.55 4.33 109.93
N ALA A 20 82.54 3.07 110.37
CA ALA A 20 81.34 2.41 110.87
C ALA A 20 80.86 2.96 112.22
N GLU A 21 81.78 3.26 113.15
CA GLU A 21 81.46 3.71 114.51
C GLU A 21 81.17 5.22 114.59
N THR A 22 81.89 6.06 113.84
CA THR A 22 81.86 7.52 113.98
C THR A 22 81.72 8.31 112.68
N GLY A 23 81.71 7.63 111.53
CA GLY A 23 81.59 8.25 110.20
C GLY A 23 82.78 9.11 109.77
N ARG A 24 83.86 9.20 110.58
CA ARG A 24 85.04 10.03 110.32
C ARG A 24 86.29 9.38 110.89
N TYR A 25 87.42 9.58 110.21
CA TYR A 25 88.73 9.13 110.68
C TYR A 25 89.73 10.27 110.61
N THR A 26 90.65 10.31 111.58
CA THR A 26 91.77 11.27 111.62
C THR A 26 93.06 10.51 111.92
N ASN A 27 94.22 11.10 111.66
CA ASN A 27 95.50 10.46 112.03
C ASN A 27 95.56 10.14 113.52
N ALA A 28 95.04 11.03 114.38
CA ALA A 28 95.00 10.82 115.82
C ALA A 28 94.14 9.59 116.15
N ALA A 29 92.86 9.57 115.74
CA ALA A 29 91.95 8.47 116.02
C ALA A 29 92.46 7.10 115.50
N ILE A 30 93.16 7.07 114.36
CA ILE A 30 93.80 5.84 113.85
C ILE A 30 95.00 5.46 114.74
N MET A 31 95.88 6.40 115.09
CA MET A 31 96.99 6.14 116.01
C MET A 31 96.52 5.73 117.42
N ASP A 32 95.36 6.21 117.88
CA ASP A 32 94.81 5.85 119.18
C ASP A 32 94.30 4.40 119.20
N LEU A 33 93.82 3.87 118.05
CA LEU A 33 93.38 2.48 117.91
C LEU A 33 94.51 1.47 117.71
N ILE A 34 95.50 1.79 116.87
CA ILE A 34 96.54 0.83 116.43
C ILE A 34 97.99 1.26 116.71
N GLY A 35 98.22 2.51 117.13
CA GLY A 35 99.53 3.07 117.49
C GLY A 35 100.35 3.62 116.32
N GLY A 36 101.67 3.57 116.48
CA GLY A 36 102.65 3.75 115.40
C GLY A 36 103.07 5.19 115.09
N SER A 37 103.78 5.34 113.97
CA SER A 37 104.26 6.66 113.52
C SER A 37 103.20 7.38 112.69
N SER A 38 102.96 8.65 113.01
CA SER A 38 102.07 9.56 112.27
C SER A 38 102.39 9.58 110.76
N VAL A 39 103.66 9.47 110.37
CA VAL A 39 104.08 9.41 108.95
C VAL A 39 103.58 8.14 108.26
N THR A 40 103.68 6.99 108.92
CA THR A 40 103.25 5.69 108.40
C THR A 40 101.72 5.63 108.31
N VAL A 41 101.02 6.07 109.36
CA VAL A 41 99.55 6.17 109.38
C VAL A 41 99.07 7.13 108.30
N GLN A 42 99.68 8.31 108.15
CA GLN A 42 99.32 9.29 107.12
C GLN A 42 99.53 8.74 105.70
N LYS A 43 100.61 7.97 105.47
CA LYS A 43 100.87 7.32 104.17
C LYS A 43 99.76 6.33 103.84
N TYR A 44 99.52 5.34 104.70
CA TYR A 44 98.52 4.30 104.41
C TYR A 44 97.09 4.86 104.39
N ARG A 45 96.76 5.88 105.21
CA ARG A 45 95.48 6.59 105.12
C ARG A 45 95.28 7.28 103.77
N LYS A 46 96.32 7.92 103.21
CA LYS A 46 96.29 8.51 101.86
C LYS A 46 96.18 7.46 100.75
N GLU A 47 96.76 6.27 100.94
CA GLU A 47 96.58 5.12 100.03
C GLU A 47 95.12 4.62 100.09
N TYR A 48 94.54 4.47 101.28
CA TYR A 48 93.12 4.11 101.45
C TYR A 48 92.18 5.13 100.79
N GLU A 49 92.39 6.42 101.06
CA GLU A 49 91.64 7.52 100.45
C GLU A 49 91.72 7.50 98.91
N ARG A 50 92.81 6.99 98.32
CA ARG A 50 92.98 6.86 96.87
C ARG A 50 92.26 5.61 96.35
N GLU A 51 92.59 4.44 96.87
CA GLU A 51 92.02 3.17 96.43
C GLU A 51 90.49 3.15 96.57
N HIS A 52 89.95 3.75 97.63
CA HIS A 52 88.51 3.90 97.82
C HIS A 52 87.88 4.84 96.78
N ARG A 53 88.53 5.96 96.42
CA ARG A 53 88.05 6.86 95.35
C ARG A 53 88.09 6.18 93.99
N ASP A 54 89.18 5.48 93.68
CA ASP A 54 89.37 4.77 92.42
C ASP A 54 88.33 3.65 92.27
N GLY A 55 88.04 2.91 93.36
CA GLY A 55 86.96 1.92 93.41
C GLY A 55 85.56 2.51 93.24
N VAL A 56 85.27 3.66 93.85
CA VAL A 56 84.00 4.39 93.64
C VAL A 56 83.88 4.89 92.20
N GLN A 57 84.97 5.36 91.59
CA GLN A 57 85.00 5.77 90.18
C GLN A 57 84.77 4.59 89.24
N GLN A 58 85.43 3.45 89.45
CA GLN A 58 85.19 2.23 88.67
C GLN A 58 83.74 1.74 88.80
N LYS A 59 83.17 1.77 90.01
CA LYS A 59 81.75 1.42 90.22
C LYS A 59 80.81 2.39 89.49
N ALA A 60 81.10 3.69 89.49
CA ALA A 60 80.32 4.67 88.75
C ALA A 60 80.44 4.48 87.23
N LEU A 61 81.62 4.11 86.71
CA LEU A 61 81.83 3.77 85.30
C LEU A 61 81.05 2.52 84.90
N SER A 62 81.11 1.44 85.68
CA SER A 62 80.40 0.19 85.36
C SER A 62 78.87 0.34 85.42
N LEU A 63 78.36 1.18 86.32
CA LEU A 63 76.93 1.54 86.34
C LEU A 63 76.52 2.33 85.09
N LYS A 64 77.31 3.32 84.66
CA LYS A 64 77.07 4.05 83.41
C LYS A 64 77.13 3.15 82.18
N GLU A 65 78.06 2.21 82.14
CA GLU A 65 78.20 1.25 81.04
C GLU A 65 77.00 0.30 80.98
N ALA A 66 76.49 -0.16 82.13
CA ALA A 66 75.26 -0.94 82.21
C ALA A 66 74.01 -0.13 81.80
N GLU A 67 73.93 1.16 82.14
CA GLU A 67 72.87 2.05 81.67
C GLU A 67 72.93 2.31 80.16
N HIS A 68 74.13 2.58 79.62
CA HIS A 68 74.33 2.73 78.18
C HIS A 68 73.96 1.46 77.41
N LYS A 69 74.30 0.28 77.93
CA LYS A 69 73.88 -0.99 77.34
C LYS A 69 72.36 -1.13 77.33
N ARG A 70 71.68 -0.91 78.47
CA ARG A 70 70.21 -0.97 78.56
C ARG A 70 69.51 0.00 77.60
N LEU A 71 70.04 1.22 77.48
CA LEU A 71 69.52 2.21 76.51
C LEU A 71 69.74 1.77 75.07
N SER A 72 70.91 1.20 74.75
CA SER A 72 71.19 0.64 73.42
C SER A 72 70.28 -0.53 73.08
N ASP A 73 70.07 -1.45 74.03
CA ASP A 73 69.22 -2.63 73.86
C ASP A 73 67.75 -2.19 73.62
N ALA A 74 67.23 -1.25 74.43
CA ALA A 74 65.88 -0.70 74.27
C ALA A 74 65.68 0.07 72.96
N VAL A 75 66.69 0.84 72.52
CA VAL A 75 66.65 1.53 71.21
C VAL A 75 66.68 0.53 70.06
N ALA A 76 67.48 -0.54 70.15
CA ALA A 76 67.52 -1.60 69.16
C ALA A 76 66.18 -2.36 69.07
N GLU A 77 65.52 -2.63 70.20
CA GLU A 77 64.21 -3.26 70.26
C GLU A 77 63.13 -2.38 69.61
N ILE A 78 63.08 -1.07 69.93
CA ILE A 78 62.15 -0.12 69.31
C ILE A 78 62.38 0.00 67.80
N ILE A 79 63.63 0.10 67.35
CA ILE A 79 63.96 0.20 65.92
C ILE A 79 63.59 -1.09 65.20
N SER A 80 63.91 -2.26 65.76
CA SER A 80 63.58 -3.57 65.18
C SER A 80 62.08 -3.76 65.05
N GLY A 81 61.32 -3.51 66.13
CA GLY A 81 59.85 -3.56 66.10
C GLY A 81 59.25 -2.63 65.05
N ARG A 82 59.76 -1.39 64.95
CA ARG A 82 59.26 -0.42 63.96
C ARG A 82 59.62 -0.76 62.52
N ILE A 83 60.78 -1.39 62.28
CA ILE A 83 61.15 -1.92 60.96
C ILE A 83 60.19 -3.05 60.56
N THR A 84 59.89 -3.98 61.47
CA THR A 84 58.94 -5.07 61.23
C THR A 84 57.53 -4.53 60.94
N GLU A 85 56.98 -3.65 61.79
CA GLU A 85 55.66 -3.02 61.57
C GLU A 85 55.53 -2.35 60.19
N ILE A 86 56.56 -1.63 59.76
CA ILE A 86 56.57 -0.93 58.46
C ILE A 86 56.72 -1.95 57.32
N SER A 87 57.56 -2.98 57.49
CA SER A 87 57.75 -4.04 56.50
C SER A 87 56.47 -4.82 56.26
N ASP A 88 55.81 -5.28 57.32
CA ASP A 88 54.58 -6.07 57.24
C ASP A 88 53.43 -5.27 56.63
N SER A 89 53.31 -3.98 57.02
CA SER A 89 52.33 -3.04 56.46
C SER A 89 52.54 -2.81 54.97
N HIS A 90 53.78 -2.54 54.54
CA HIS A 90 54.09 -2.35 53.12
C HIS A 90 53.94 -3.64 52.31
N SER A 91 54.34 -4.80 52.83
CA SER A 91 54.12 -6.09 52.18
C SER A 91 52.64 -6.36 51.96
N SER A 92 51.80 -6.15 52.97
CA SER A 92 50.35 -6.33 52.88
C SER A 92 49.71 -5.40 51.83
N GLU A 93 50.14 -4.13 51.77
CA GLU A 93 49.61 -3.18 50.78
C GLU A 93 50.10 -3.50 49.35
N ILE A 94 51.33 -4.01 49.19
CA ILE A 94 51.85 -4.48 47.90
C ILE A 94 51.06 -5.69 47.40
N GLU A 95 50.75 -6.66 48.27
CA GLU A 95 49.91 -7.81 47.94
C GLU A 95 48.51 -7.35 47.50
N ARG A 96 47.86 -6.51 48.32
CA ARG A 96 46.53 -5.95 48.03
C ARG A 96 46.48 -5.19 46.69
N LEU A 97 47.48 -4.35 46.41
CA LEU A 97 47.55 -3.59 45.15
C LEU A 97 47.86 -4.50 43.94
N SER A 98 48.55 -5.62 44.15
CA SER A 98 48.81 -6.60 43.08
C SER A 98 47.53 -7.36 42.71
N GLU A 99 46.74 -7.81 43.70
CA GLU A 99 45.43 -8.44 43.47
C GLU A 99 44.43 -7.48 42.79
N GLU A 100 44.42 -6.21 43.18
CA GLU A 100 43.60 -5.17 42.57
C GLU A 100 44.03 -4.92 41.10
N LEU A 101 45.34 -4.88 40.84
CA LEU A 101 45.88 -4.73 39.47
C LEU A 101 45.53 -5.93 38.57
N ASP A 102 45.69 -7.16 39.06
CA ASP A 102 45.34 -8.38 38.31
C ASP A 102 43.85 -8.42 37.97
N THR A 103 42.99 -8.03 38.91
CA THR A 103 41.54 -7.92 38.69
C THR A 103 41.22 -6.90 37.58
N VAL A 104 41.82 -5.70 37.65
CA VAL A 104 41.63 -4.64 36.64
C VAL A 104 42.16 -5.05 35.27
N LEU A 105 43.25 -5.83 35.20
CA LEU A 105 43.78 -6.36 33.94
C LEU A 105 42.83 -7.41 33.32
N ILE A 106 42.23 -8.28 34.12
CA ILE A 106 41.23 -9.26 33.67
C ILE A 106 39.98 -8.54 33.15
N ASP A 107 39.45 -7.56 33.90
CA ASP A 107 38.26 -6.80 33.48
C ASP A 107 38.50 -6.00 32.19
N LYS A 108 39.70 -5.42 32.05
CA LYS A 108 40.11 -4.74 30.81
C LYS A 108 40.16 -5.70 29.62
N GLU A 109 40.73 -6.90 29.78
CA GLU A 109 40.80 -7.90 28.71
C GLU A 109 39.40 -8.39 28.32
N ASN A 110 38.54 -8.66 29.31
CA ASN A 110 37.13 -9.00 29.08
C ASN A 110 36.40 -7.90 28.29
N LEU A 111 36.59 -6.63 28.65
CA LEU A 111 36.03 -5.49 27.92
C LEU A 111 36.54 -5.39 26.48
N ILE A 112 37.84 -5.61 26.25
CA ILE A 112 38.43 -5.64 24.89
C ILE A 112 37.79 -6.74 24.05
N GLN A 113 37.62 -7.94 24.59
CA GLN A 113 37.00 -9.07 23.89
C GLN A 113 35.51 -8.82 23.58
N GLN A 114 34.75 -8.25 24.52
CA GLN A 114 33.36 -7.85 24.28
C GLN A 114 33.26 -6.77 23.18
N HIS A 115 34.14 -5.76 23.21
CA HIS A 115 34.15 -4.70 22.21
C HIS A 115 34.51 -5.21 20.81
N ALA A 116 35.44 -6.18 20.73
CA ALA A 116 35.80 -6.84 19.47
C ALA A 116 34.64 -7.68 18.90
N GLN A 117 33.91 -8.41 19.74
CA GLN A 117 32.72 -9.16 19.33
C GLN A 117 31.62 -8.23 18.80
N GLN A 118 31.35 -7.13 19.51
CA GLN A 118 30.37 -6.12 19.08
C GLN A 118 30.74 -5.46 17.74
N LEU A 119 32.02 -5.19 17.49
CA LEU A 119 32.47 -4.65 16.20
C LEU A 119 32.20 -5.62 15.05
N VAL A 120 32.48 -6.91 15.23
CA VAL A 120 32.19 -7.94 14.22
C VAL A 120 30.68 -8.08 13.97
N GLU A 121 29.84 -8.01 15.01
CA GLU A 121 28.38 -8.02 14.87
C GLU A 121 27.87 -6.79 14.10
N ILE A 122 28.40 -5.60 14.40
CA ILE A 122 28.08 -4.35 13.69
C ILE A 122 28.49 -4.43 12.21
N GLU A 123 29.66 -4.99 11.90
CA GLU A 123 30.12 -5.19 10.52
C GLU A 123 29.20 -6.14 9.75
N GLN A 124 28.78 -7.25 10.37
CA GLN A 124 27.85 -8.22 9.77
C GLN A 124 26.47 -7.61 9.50
N LEU A 125 25.88 -6.95 10.51
CA LEU A 125 24.57 -6.30 10.38
C LEU A 125 24.60 -5.15 9.36
N SER A 126 25.70 -4.41 9.28
CA SER A 126 25.89 -3.35 8.28
C SER A 126 25.95 -3.91 6.85
N ALA A 127 26.67 -5.02 6.65
CA ALA A 127 26.73 -5.71 5.36
C ALA A 127 25.37 -6.29 4.93
N GLU A 128 24.64 -6.93 5.85
CA GLU A 128 23.30 -7.46 5.58
C GLU A 128 22.32 -6.34 5.22
N ASN A 129 22.35 -5.22 5.95
CA ASN A 129 21.49 -4.07 5.69
C ASN A 129 21.77 -3.43 4.32
N LEU A 130 23.04 -3.36 3.91
CA LEU A 130 23.44 -2.94 2.56
C LEU A 130 22.86 -3.88 1.48
N GLU A 131 22.95 -5.19 1.68
CA GLU A 131 22.42 -6.19 0.74
C GLU A 131 20.88 -6.14 0.66
N LEU A 132 20.20 -6.04 1.79
CA LEU A 132 18.75 -5.89 1.86
C LEU A 132 18.27 -4.59 1.21
N SER A 133 18.99 -3.48 1.42
CA SER A 133 18.71 -2.20 0.77
C SER A 133 18.86 -2.29 -0.75
N ALA A 134 19.89 -2.99 -1.24
CA ALA A 134 20.08 -3.24 -2.67
C ALA A 134 18.97 -4.14 -3.27
N LYS A 135 18.54 -5.18 -2.54
CA LYS A 135 17.42 -6.06 -2.94
C LYS A 135 16.09 -5.30 -2.99
N LEU A 136 15.79 -4.49 -1.98
CA LEU A 136 14.58 -3.66 -1.94
C LEU A 136 14.53 -2.72 -3.15
N ARG A 137 15.61 -1.97 -3.39
CA ARG A 137 15.71 -1.08 -4.55
C ARG A 137 15.52 -1.82 -5.88
N PHE A 138 16.10 -3.01 -6.04
CA PHE A 138 15.91 -3.81 -7.25
C PHE A 138 14.45 -4.25 -7.44
N LEU A 139 13.76 -4.61 -6.36
CA LEU A 139 12.33 -4.95 -6.39
C LEU A 139 11.45 -3.72 -6.70
N GLU A 140 11.74 -2.56 -6.13
CA GLU A 140 11.06 -1.30 -6.42
C GLU A 140 11.23 -0.89 -7.89
N GLU A 141 12.47 -0.92 -8.41
CA GLU A 141 12.74 -0.66 -9.83
C GLU A 141 12.03 -1.68 -10.75
N GLY A 142 11.89 -2.93 -10.33
CA GLY A 142 11.13 -3.97 -11.05
C GLY A 142 9.62 -3.74 -11.03
N GLN A 143 9.06 -3.32 -9.89
CA GLN A 143 7.64 -2.99 -9.73
C GLN A 143 7.25 -1.77 -10.57
N GLU A 144 8.07 -0.71 -10.56
CA GLU A 144 7.77 0.50 -11.32
C GLU A 144 7.84 0.26 -12.84
N ARG A 145 8.77 -0.58 -13.32
CA ARG A 145 8.78 -1.05 -14.72
C ARG A 145 7.51 -1.82 -15.08
N SER A 146 7.14 -2.81 -14.29
CA SER A 146 5.91 -3.61 -14.49
C SER A 146 4.66 -2.73 -14.52
N ARG A 147 4.58 -1.74 -13.61
CA ARG A 147 3.50 -0.75 -13.57
C ARG A 147 3.47 0.13 -14.82
N ALA A 148 4.62 0.59 -15.30
CA ALA A 148 4.73 1.39 -16.52
C ALA A 148 4.29 0.59 -17.76
N GLU A 149 4.72 -0.66 -17.88
CA GLU A 149 4.31 -1.59 -18.95
C GLU A 149 2.79 -1.84 -18.96
N ILE A 150 2.19 -2.07 -17.78
CA ILE A 150 0.73 -2.26 -17.65
C ILE A 150 -0.03 -0.99 -18.06
N LEU A 151 0.45 0.20 -17.66
CA LEU A 151 -0.16 1.47 -18.05
C LEU A 151 -0.05 1.72 -19.56
N GLU A 152 1.09 1.40 -20.18
CA GLU A 152 1.29 1.54 -21.62
C GLU A 152 0.37 0.57 -22.40
N GLN A 153 0.26 -0.69 -21.97
CA GLN A 153 -0.66 -1.67 -22.56
C GLN A 153 -2.13 -1.24 -22.41
N TYR A 154 -2.51 -0.73 -21.24
CA TYR A 154 -3.87 -0.22 -20.99
C TYR A 154 -4.25 0.93 -21.93
N GLU A 155 -3.39 1.95 -22.08
CA GLU A 155 -3.67 3.06 -23.00
C GLU A 155 -3.69 2.61 -24.47
N LYS A 156 -2.82 1.67 -24.89
CA LYS A 156 -2.88 1.06 -26.23
C LYS A 156 -4.22 0.35 -26.48
N HIS A 157 -4.67 -0.50 -25.55
CA HIS A 157 -5.93 -1.22 -25.67
C HIS A 157 -7.13 -0.27 -25.66
N LYS A 158 -7.12 0.76 -24.80
CA LYS A 158 -8.15 1.81 -24.74
C LYS A 158 -8.28 2.57 -26.04
N VAL A 159 -7.17 2.91 -26.70
CA VAL A 159 -7.19 3.51 -28.05
C VAL A 159 -7.77 2.55 -29.10
N GLN A 160 -7.35 1.28 -29.08
CA GLN A 160 -7.87 0.27 -30.03
C GLN A 160 -9.37 0.03 -29.87
N VAL A 161 -9.87 -0.10 -28.64
CA VAL A 161 -11.31 -0.28 -28.36
C VAL A 161 -12.11 0.95 -28.81
N ASN A 162 -11.61 2.16 -28.56
CA ASN A 162 -12.26 3.39 -29.04
C ASN A 162 -12.30 3.46 -30.58
N GLN A 163 -11.22 3.07 -31.27
CA GLN A 163 -11.20 3.01 -32.74
C GLN A 163 -12.20 1.99 -33.30
N GLN A 164 -12.29 0.79 -32.68
CA GLN A 164 -13.28 -0.23 -33.06
C GLN A 164 -14.71 0.26 -32.80
N LEU A 165 -14.96 0.98 -31.70
CA LEU A 165 -16.27 1.53 -31.37
C LEU A 165 -16.70 2.61 -32.38
N GLU A 166 -15.81 3.54 -32.77
CA GLU A 166 -16.12 4.55 -33.79
C GLU A 166 -16.35 3.92 -35.17
N LEU A 167 -15.56 2.92 -35.55
CA LEU A 167 -15.76 2.20 -36.81
C LEU A 167 -17.09 1.43 -36.83
N ALA A 168 -17.47 0.80 -35.71
CA ALA A 168 -18.77 0.14 -35.57
C ALA A 168 -19.94 1.14 -35.64
N LYS A 169 -19.83 2.31 -35.00
CA LYS A 169 -20.83 3.39 -35.13
C LYS A 169 -21.00 3.82 -36.58
N GLN A 170 -19.91 4.09 -37.30
CA GLN A 170 -19.96 4.47 -38.71
C GLN A 170 -20.68 3.42 -39.56
N GLN A 171 -20.40 2.14 -39.35
CA GLN A 171 -21.10 1.04 -40.04
C GLN A 171 -22.60 0.99 -39.71
N TYR A 172 -23.00 1.25 -38.45
CA TYR A 172 -24.40 1.35 -38.08
C TYR A 172 -25.10 2.57 -38.69
N ASP A 173 -24.46 3.74 -38.70
CA ASP A 173 -25.01 4.96 -39.30
C ASP A 173 -25.19 4.81 -40.82
N GLU A 174 -24.21 4.20 -41.51
CA GLU A 174 -24.33 3.83 -42.92
C GLU A 174 -25.46 2.83 -43.18
N ALA A 175 -25.59 1.78 -42.35
CA ALA A 175 -26.67 0.80 -42.47
C ALA A 175 -28.05 1.42 -42.23
N ILE A 176 -28.18 2.32 -41.24
CA ILE A 176 -29.40 3.09 -40.97
C ILE A 176 -29.75 3.98 -42.17
N LYS A 177 -28.77 4.69 -42.74
CA LYS A 177 -28.97 5.54 -43.91
C LYS A 177 -29.42 4.71 -45.12
N ASN A 178 -28.71 3.63 -45.45
CA ASN A 178 -29.06 2.74 -46.56
C ASN A 178 -30.49 2.17 -46.41
N TYR A 179 -30.89 1.83 -45.18
CA TYR A 179 -32.27 1.38 -44.89
C TYR A 179 -33.30 2.51 -45.05
N GLN A 180 -32.98 3.74 -44.65
CA GLN A 180 -33.84 4.90 -44.87
C GLN A 180 -34.01 5.23 -46.35
N ASP A 181 -32.90 5.22 -47.11
CA ASP A 181 -32.89 5.48 -48.56
C ASP A 181 -33.72 4.41 -49.30
N ALA A 182 -33.48 3.11 -49.02
CA ALA A 182 -34.30 2.02 -49.58
C ALA A 182 -35.79 2.09 -49.18
N GLN A 183 -36.11 2.59 -47.98
CA GLN A 183 -37.51 2.82 -47.58
C GLN A 183 -38.14 4.01 -48.32
N GLN A 184 -37.35 5.03 -48.70
CA GLN A 184 -37.82 6.14 -49.53
C GLN A 184 -38.05 5.68 -50.97
N GLU A 185 -37.14 4.91 -51.55
CA GLU A 185 -37.30 4.30 -52.88
C GLU A 185 -38.56 3.43 -52.94
N LEU A 186 -38.75 2.51 -51.98
CA LEU A 186 -39.95 1.67 -51.91
C LEU A 186 -41.25 2.47 -51.77
N LYS A 187 -41.22 3.62 -51.10
CA LYS A 187 -42.37 4.55 -51.02
C LYS A 187 -42.62 5.25 -52.35
N ALA A 188 -41.57 5.67 -53.05
CA ALA A 188 -41.66 6.29 -54.36
C ALA A 188 -42.21 5.31 -55.41
N ASP A 189 -41.65 4.10 -55.49
CA ASP A 189 -42.11 3.02 -56.38
C ASP A 189 -43.58 2.67 -56.13
N LYS A 190 -43.97 2.55 -54.85
CA LYS A 190 -45.37 2.29 -54.48
C LYS A 190 -46.29 3.45 -54.88
N ALA A 191 -45.85 4.71 -54.74
CA ALA A 191 -46.63 5.87 -55.17
C ALA A 191 -46.77 5.93 -56.70
N GLN A 192 -45.70 5.62 -57.43
CA GLN A 192 -45.70 5.53 -58.89
C GLN A 192 -46.65 4.43 -59.38
N LEU A 193 -46.56 3.22 -58.82
CA LEU A 193 -47.46 2.10 -59.17
C LEU A 193 -48.94 2.41 -58.90
N ILE A 194 -49.24 3.12 -57.80
CA ILE A 194 -50.61 3.60 -57.49
C ILE A 194 -51.07 4.63 -58.54
N SER A 195 -50.18 5.55 -58.94
CA SER A 195 -50.45 6.55 -59.99
C SER A 195 -50.75 5.89 -61.34
N ASP A 196 -49.91 4.93 -61.74
CA ASP A 196 -50.04 4.20 -63.01
C ASP A 196 -51.33 3.37 -63.06
N HIS A 197 -51.65 2.63 -61.99
CA HIS A 197 -52.94 1.93 -61.87
C HIS A 197 -54.13 2.90 -61.86
N HIS A 198 -54.00 4.10 -61.29
CA HIS A 198 -55.07 5.09 -61.32
C HIS A 198 -55.28 5.64 -62.74
N ALA A 199 -54.21 5.93 -63.47
CA ALA A 199 -54.25 6.37 -64.86
C ALA A 199 -54.82 5.27 -65.79
N GLU A 200 -54.44 4.01 -65.57
CA GLU A 200 -55.02 2.87 -66.29
C GLU A 200 -56.51 2.69 -65.98
N LYS A 201 -56.91 2.77 -64.71
CA LYS A 201 -58.32 2.74 -64.30
C LYS A 201 -59.13 3.84 -64.97
N GLN A 202 -58.62 5.08 -65.02
CA GLN A 202 -59.26 6.18 -65.75
C GLN A 202 -59.39 5.88 -67.24
N ARG A 203 -58.32 5.41 -67.91
CA ARG A 203 -58.36 5.01 -69.33
C ARG A 203 -59.41 3.93 -69.60
N LEU A 204 -59.50 2.92 -68.73
CA LEU A 204 -60.50 1.84 -68.83
C LEU A 204 -61.92 2.38 -68.60
N GLN A 205 -62.13 3.30 -67.64
CA GLN A 205 -63.42 3.96 -67.44
C GLN A 205 -63.83 4.80 -68.66
N SER A 206 -62.92 5.60 -69.23
CA SER A 206 -63.18 6.32 -70.48
C SER A 206 -63.49 5.36 -71.63
N LYS A 207 -62.83 4.20 -71.71
CA LYS A 207 -63.09 3.19 -72.75
C LYS A 207 -64.44 2.50 -72.57
N ILE A 208 -64.83 2.19 -71.33
CA ILE A 208 -66.17 1.67 -71.01
C ILE A 208 -67.23 2.69 -71.43
N HIS A 209 -67.04 3.97 -71.13
CA HIS A 209 -67.95 5.03 -71.53
C HIS A 209 -68.03 5.16 -73.06
N GLU A 210 -66.90 5.19 -73.78
CA GLU A 210 -66.87 5.21 -75.25
C GLU A 210 -67.60 4.00 -75.86
N LEU A 211 -67.46 2.81 -75.28
CA LEU A 211 -68.16 1.60 -75.71
C LEU A 211 -69.66 1.65 -75.39
N GLN A 212 -70.07 2.24 -74.27
CA GLN A 212 -71.48 2.49 -73.93
C GLN A 212 -72.11 3.48 -74.91
N THR A 213 -71.41 4.57 -75.27
CA THR A 213 -71.87 5.52 -76.28
C THR A 213 -72.03 4.84 -77.64
N LYS A 214 -71.03 4.06 -78.08
CA LYS A 214 -71.11 3.29 -79.33
C LYS A 214 -72.22 2.24 -79.32
N LEU A 215 -72.49 1.61 -78.18
CA LEU A 215 -73.62 0.70 -78.03
C LEU A 215 -74.96 1.43 -78.12
N ALA A 216 -75.09 2.62 -77.51
CA ALA A 216 -76.29 3.45 -77.62
C ALA A 216 -76.50 3.96 -79.05
N GLU A 217 -75.44 4.38 -79.75
CA GLU A 217 -75.45 4.72 -81.18
C GLU A 217 -75.87 3.52 -82.04
N ALA A 218 -75.32 2.33 -81.77
CA ALA A 218 -75.69 1.11 -82.47
C ALA A 218 -77.18 0.77 -82.28
N ILE A 219 -77.69 0.77 -81.04
CA ILE A 219 -79.11 0.55 -80.71
C ILE A 219 -80.00 1.61 -81.36
N SER A 220 -79.56 2.87 -81.39
CA SER A 220 -80.28 3.96 -82.06
C SER A 220 -80.33 3.74 -83.58
N SER A 221 -79.20 3.36 -84.19
CA SER A 221 -79.13 3.03 -85.61
C SER A 221 -79.99 1.81 -85.96
N GLU A 222 -80.02 0.79 -85.10
CA GLU A 222 -80.85 -0.39 -85.24
C GLU A 222 -82.33 -0.01 -85.18
N LYS A 223 -82.74 0.80 -84.20
CA LYS A 223 -84.11 1.37 -84.14
C LYS A 223 -84.45 2.16 -85.40
N VAL A 224 -83.55 2.99 -85.92
CA VAL A 224 -83.76 3.73 -87.18
C VAL A 224 -83.89 2.78 -88.37
N THR A 225 -83.09 1.72 -88.45
CA THR A 225 -83.24 0.70 -89.51
C THR A 225 -84.51 -0.12 -89.36
N ALA A 226 -84.94 -0.43 -88.13
CA ALA A 226 -86.20 -1.13 -87.85
C ALA A 226 -87.40 -0.27 -88.26
N VAL A 227 -87.41 1.03 -87.92
CA VAL A 227 -88.44 1.98 -88.39
C VAL A 227 -88.45 2.07 -89.91
N ARG A 228 -87.28 2.21 -90.57
CA ARG A 228 -87.19 2.21 -92.04
C ARG A 228 -87.67 0.89 -92.67
N TYR A 229 -87.42 -0.24 -92.02
CA TYR A 229 -87.90 -1.55 -92.45
C TYR A 229 -89.42 -1.68 -92.29
N GLU A 230 -89.98 -1.17 -91.19
CA GLU A 230 -91.43 -1.10 -90.96
C GLU A 230 -92.12 -0.14 -91.94
N GLU A 231 -91.51 0.99 -92.27
CA GLU A 231 -91.97 1.90 -93.33
C GLU A 231 -91.89 1.23 -94.72
N ALA A 232 -90.81 0.52 -95.03
CA ALA A 232 -90.67 -0.25 -96.25
C ALA A 232 -91.74 -1.35 -96.34
N GLN A 233 -92.03 -2.07 -95.25
CA GLN A 233 -93.15 -3.02 -95.18
C GLN A 233 -94.50 -2.32 -95.39
N LYS A 234 -94.74 -1.15 -94.78
CA LYS A 234 -95.97 -0.36 -95.01
C LYS A 234 -96.10 0.11 -96.46
N GLN A 235 -95.00 0.48 -97.11
CA GLN A 235 -94.98 0.79 -98.55
C GLN A 235 -95.24 -0.46 -99.40
N LEU A 236 -94.70 -1.62 -99.03
CA LEU A 236 -94.94 -2.90 -99.71
C LEU A 236 -96.40 -3.35 -99.56
N VAL A 237 -97.02 -3.13 -98.40
CA VAL A 237 -98.46 -3.35 -98.16
C VAL A 237 -99.33 -2.38 -98.97
N ARG A 238 -98.94 -1.10 -99.10
CA ARG A 238 -99.60 -0.14 -99.99
C ARG A 238 -99.48 -0.57 -101.45
N ALA A 239 -98.29 -0.85 -101.95
CA ALA A 239 -98.09 -1.36 -103.31
C ALA A 239 -98.84 -2.68 -103.57
N SER A 240 -98.95 -3.56 -102.57
CA SER A 240 -99.75 -4.79 -102.66
C SER A 240 -101.26 -4.51 -102.72
N ARG A 241 -101.72 -3.44 -102.08
CA ARG A 241 -103.10 -2.93 -102.15
C ARG A 241 -103.39 -2.29 -103.50
N ASP A 242 -102.47 -1.46 -104.01
CA ASP A 242 -102.57 -0.84 -105.33
C ASP A 242 -102.57 -1.91 -106.43
N ILE A 243 -101.74 -2.97 -106.29
CA ILE A 243 -101.75 -4.17 -107.15
C ILE A 243 -103.07 -4.96 -107.02
N ALA A 244 -103.71 -4.98 -105.86
CA ALA A 244 -105.01 -5.62 -105.66
C ALA A 244 -106.14 -4.82 -106.33
N GLU A 245 -106.15 -3.48 -106.17
CA GLU A 245 -107.11 -2.58 -106.81
C GLU A 245 -106.96 -2.62 -108.35
N LEU A 246 -105.73 -2.58 -108.88
CA LEU A 246 -105.46 -2.80 -110.32
C LEU A 246 -105.89 -4.21 -110.80
N LYS A 247 -105.77 -5.24 -109.96
CA LYS A 247 -106.26 -6.60 -110.30
C LYS A 247 -107.78 -6.68 -110.33
N ASP A 248 -108.47 -5.93 -109.48
CA ASP A 248 -109.93 -5.88 -109.48
C ASP A 248 -110.48 -4.99 -110.59
N GLU A 249 -109.80 -3.90 -110.99
CA GLU A 249 -110.10 -3.18 -112.25
C GLU A 249 -109.94 -4.09 -113.48
N ILE A 250 -108.83 -4.83 -113.57
CA ILE A 250 -108.59 -5.81 -114.66
C ILE A 250 -109.66 -6.93 -114.68
N ARG A 251 -110.24 -7.29 -113.53
CA ARG A 251 -111.35 -8.25 -113.45
C ARG A 251 -112.69 -7.66 -113.88
N GLN A 252 -113.00 -6.42 -113.50
CA GLN A 252 -114.28 -5.79 -113.81
C GLN A 252 -114.47 -5.53 -115.32
N MET A 253 -113.38 -5.32 -116.06
CA MET A 253 -113.39 -5.12 -117.52
C MET A 253 -113.73 -6.38 -118.34
N ARG A 254 -113.99 -7.56 -117.73
CA ARG A 254 -114.04 -8.84 -118.47
C ARG A 254 -115.30 -9.71 -118.36
N ASN A 255 -116.35 -9.37 -117.58
CA ASN A 255 -117.72 -9.98 -117.66
C ASN A 255 -118.73 -9.38 -116.62
N PRO A 256 -120.00 -9.09 -117.00
CA PRO A 256 -121.12 -8.76 -116.08
C PRO A 256 -122.29 -9.80 -116.12
N PRO A 257 -123.37 -9.72 -115.29
CA PRO A 257 -123.42 -9.76 -113.81
C PRO A 257 -124.51 -10.74 -113.24
N SER A 258 -124.76 -10.72 -111.91
CA SER A 258 -125.98 -11.21 -111.16
C SER A 258 -126.01 -12.69 -110.65
N PRO A 259 -126.79 -13.08 -109.59
CA PRO A 259 -127.18 -12.38 -108.34
C PRO A 259 -126.96 -13.17 -107.01
N ALA A 260 -126.94 -12.43 -105.89
CA ALA A 260 -127.41 -12.73 -104.52
C ALA A 260 -127.35 -14.15 -103.88
N LYS A 261 -126.71 -14.24 -102.70
CA LYS A 261 -127.30 -14.83 -101.47
C LYS A 261 -126.73 -14.18 -100.19
N ARG A 262 -127.59 -13.97 -99.19
CA ARG A 262 -127.29 -13.30 -97.89
C ARG A 262 -127.08 -14.32 -96.77
N GLY A 263 -126.30 -13.97 -95.74
CA GLY A 263 -126.29 -14.71 -94.47
C GLY A 263 -125.41 -14.11 -93.34
N LYS A 264 -126.03 -13.26 -92.49
CA LYS A 264 -125.79 -13.01 -91.03
C LYS A 264 -124.32 -12.76 -90.55
N ALA A 265 -123.92 -11.64 -89.93
CA ALA A 265 -124.42 -10.91 -88.72
C ALA A 265 -124.50 -11.83 -87.48
N LYS A 266 -123.95 -11.58 -86.29
CA LYS A 266 -123.60 -10.39 -85.46
C LYS A 266 -122.31 -10.71 -84.64
N GLU A 267 -121.72 -9.94 -83.71
CA GLU A 267 -121.86 -8.59 -83.07
C GLU A 267 -120.43 -8.13 -82.66
N GLU A 268 -120.01 -6.86 -82.79
CA GLU A 268 -120.02 -5.77 -81.77
C GLU A 268 -119.15 -6.02 -80.50
N LEU A 269 -117.97 -5.38 -80.36
CA LEU A 269 -117.68 -4.01 -79.83
C LEU A 269 -117.42 -4.01 -78.28
N PRO A 270 -116.83 -2.96 -77.64
CA PRO A 270 -115.62 -2.20 -78.02
C PRO A 270 -114.68 -1.90 -76.79
N PRO A 271 -114.09 -0.68 -76.53
CA PRO A 271 -112.66 -0.61 -76.23
C PRO A 271 -112.31 0.24 -74.98
N MET A 272 -111.09 0.79 -74.93
CA MET A 272 -110.54 1.97 -74.23
C MET A 272 -109.16 1.57 -73.67
N ASP A 273 -107.99 2.06 -74.12
CA ASP A 273 -107.51 3.42 -74.43
C ASP A 273 -107.14 4.26 -73.17
N GLY A 274 -105.94 4.86 -73.19
CA GLY A 274 -105.25 5.51 -72.05
C GLY A 274 -103.83 4.95 -71.86
N LYS A 275 -102.72 5.55 -72.33
CA LYS A 275 -102.15 6.89 -71.99
C LYS A 275 -102.00 7.04 -70.47
N THR A 276 -100.86 7.30 -69.84
CA THR A 276 -99.57 7.98 -70.18
C THR A 276 -98.46 7.42 -69.25
N GLY A 277 -97.14 7.64 -69.40
CA GLY A 277 -96.32 8.42 -70.34
C GLY A 277 -94.84 8.35 -69.94
N ASP A 278 -93.94 8.95 -70.72
CA ASP A 278 -92.50 9.09 -70.42
C ASP A 278 -92.22 9.97 -69.18
N LEU A 279 -91.05 9.79 -68.53
CA LEU A 279 -89.97 10.80 -68.45
C LEU A 279 -88.87 10.47 -67.40
N LEU A 280 -87.61 10.80 -67.75
CA LEU A 280 -86.44 11.09 -66.88
C LEU A 280 -85.94 9.96 -65.95
N ASP A 281 -84.67 9.54 -65.91
CA ASP A 281 -83.36 10.07 -66.34
C ASP A 281 -82.70 11.15 -65.44
N MET A 282 -81.45 10.88 -65.07
CA MET A 282 -80.40 11.71 -64.41
C MET A 282 -80.41 12.07 -62.89
N LEU A 283 -79.23 11.82 -62.27
CA LEU A 283 -78.43 12.64 -61.31
C LEU A 283 -79.13 13.18 -60.04
N GLU A 284 -78.68 12.92 -58.80
CA GLU A 284 -77.29 12.96 -58.25
C GLU A 284 -76.95 11.79 -57.31
#